data_AF-A0A8J5RCU5-F1
#
_entry.id   AF-A0A8J5RCU5-F1
#
_cell.length_a   1.000
_cell.length_b   1.000
_cell.length_c   1.000
_cell.angle_alpha   90.00
_cell.angle_beta   90.00
_cell.angle_gamma   90.00
#
_symmetry.space_group_name_H-M   'P 1'
#
loop_
_entity.id
_entity.type
_entity.pdbx_description
1 polymer ?
#
loop_
_entity_poly.entity_id
_entity_poly.type
_entity_poly.pdbx_seq_one_letter_code
_entity_poly.pdbx_strand_id
1 'polypeptide(L)'
;MAEVVDLTGDGGVLKTVVRKAKDDAIAPSDSLPLVDVHYEGTLAENGEVFDTTHEDNSIFSFEIGQGAVIKAWDVALRTMKVGEVAKITCKPEYAYGSAGSPPEIPANATLIFEVELVACRPRKGSSLGSVSDEKARLDLKRVQESEQNCNARELEVERSNFVME
;
A
#
# COMPACT_ATOMS: atom_id res chain seq x y z
N MET A 1 -18.28 -12.84 19.45
CA MET A 1 -17.05 -13.00 20.25
C MET A 1 -15.92 -12.97 19.26
N ALA A 2 -14.99 -12.02 19.40
CA ALA A 2 -13.82 -11.98 18.52
C ALA A 2 -12.90 -13.14 18.89
N GLU A 3 -12.54 -13.96 17.91
CA GLU A 3 -11.71 -15.14 18.13
C GLU A 3 -10.25 -14.71 18.12
N VAL A 4 -9.55 -14.94 19.23
CA VAL A 4 -8.12 -14.70 19.36
C VAL A 4 -7.40 -15.98 18.96
N VAL A 5 -6.58 -15.89 17.92
CA VAL A 5 -5.79 -16.99 17.37
C VAL A 5 -4.32 -16.65 17.59
N ASP A 6 -3.60 -17.53 18.29
CA ASP A 6 -2.15 -17.45 18.34
C ASP A 6 -1.56 -18.03 17.07
N LEU A 7 -0.84 -17.18 16.32
CA LEU A 7 -0.26 -17.57 15.04
C LEU A 7 1.14 -18.15 15.18
N THR A 8 1.80 -17.91 16.30
CA THR A 8 3.20 -18.30 16.53
C THR A 8 3.35 -19.56 17.36
N GLY A 9 2.37 -19.94 18.18
CA GLY A 9 2.49 -21.02 19.18
C GLY A 9 3.06 -20.52 20.51
N ASP A 10 3.86 -19.46 20.50
CA ASP A 10 4.51 -18.85 21.67
C ASP A 10 3.77 -17.60 22.20
N GLY A 11 2.60 -17.26 21.62
CA GLY A 11 1.88 -16.02 21.94
C GLY A 11 2.66 -14.76 21.58
N GLY A 12 3.55 -14.83 20.60
CA GLY A 12 4.29 -13.69 20.07
C GLY A 12 3.45 -12.81 19.16
N VAL A 13 2.59 -13.45 18.35
CA VAL A 13 1.67 -12.78 17.42
C VAL A 13 0.27 -13.34 17.63
N LEU A 14 -0.59 -12.54 18.25
CA LEU A 14 -1.99 -12.87 18.47
C LEU A 14 -2.84 -12.11 17.46
N LYS A 15 -3.67 -12.83 16.70
CA LYS A 15 -4.60 -12.25 15.75
C LYS A 15 -6.02 -12.37 16.28
N THR A 16 -6.75 -11.26 16.25
CA THR A 16 -8.16 -11.20 16.66
C THR A 16 -9.00 -10.76 15.47
N VAL A 17 -9.85 -11.64 14.94
CA VAL A 17 -10.68 -11.28 13.79
C VAL A 17 -11.85 -10.39 14.24
N VAL A 18 -11.82 -9.12 13.83
CA VAL A 18 -12.85 -8.11 14.15
C VAL A 18 -14.00 -8.24 13.16
N ARG A 19 -13.67 -8.33 11.86
CA ARG A 19 -14.63 -8.52 10.77
C ARG A 19 -14.13 -9.61 9.85
N LYS A 20 -14.94 -10.65 9.65
CA LYS A 20 -14.64 -11.72 8.70
C LYS A 20 -14.81 -11.23 7.26
N ALA A 21 -13.94 -11.67 6.36
CA ALA A 21 -14.12 -11.49 4.92
C ALA A 21 -15.29 -12.33 4.38
N LYS A 22 -15.63 -12.10 3.11
CA LYS A 22 -16.56 -12.96 2.36
C LYS A 22 -15.93 -14.34 2.14
N ASP A 23 -16.75 -15.39 2.03
CA ASP A 23 -16.25 -16.75 1.78
C ASP A 23 -15.44 -16.87 0.49
N ASP A 24 -15.85 -16.16 -0.56
CA ASP A 24 -15.20 -16.09 -1.88
C ASP A 24 -14.00 -15.11 -1.93
N ALA A 25 -13.60 -14.55 -0.78
CA ALA A 25 -12.50 -13.61 -0.74
C ALA A 25 -11.16 -14.29 -0.98
N ILE A 26 -10.31 -13.59 -1.75
CA ILE A 26 -8.97 -14.02 -2.11
C ILE A 26 -8.03 -13.84 -0.91
N ALA A 27 -7.11 -14.77 -0.72
CA ALA A 27 -6.03 -14.67 0.26
C ALA A 27 -4.70 -14.32 -0.43
N PRO A 28 -3.78 -13.61 0.26
CA PRO A 28 -2.45 -13.37 -0.27
C PRO A 28 -1.71 -14.70 -0.48
N SER A 29 -1.04 -14.81 -1.62
CA SER A 29 -0.35 -16.03 -2.06
C SER A 29 0.87 -15.68 -2.88
N ASP A 30 1.68 -16.67 -3.27
CA ASP A 30 2.90 -16.43 -4.07
C ASP A 30 2.62 -15.72 -5.40
N SER A 31 1.45 -15.96 -6.00
CA SER A 31 1.00 -15.27 -7.21
C SER A 31 0.50 -13.84 -6.96
N LEU A 32 0.09 -13.53 -5.73
CA LEU A 32 -0.40 -12.22 -5.30
C LEU A 32 0.39 -11.71 -4.09
N PRO A 33 1.70 -11.43 -4.25
CA PRO A 33 2.55 -11.06 -3.12
C PRO A 33 2.36 -9.60 -2.70
N LEU A 34 1.81 -8.73 -3.56
CA LEU A 34 1.48 -7.36 -3.15
C LEU A 34 0.15 -7.35 -2.41
N VAL A 35 0.15 -6.73 -1.24
CA VAL A 35 -1.03 -6.50 -0.44
C VAL A 35 -1.24 -5.00 -0.25
N ASP A 36 -2.48 -4.59 -0.39
CA ASP A 36 -2.97 -3.25 -0.13
C ASP A 36 -3.76 -3.29 1.17
N VAL A 37 -3.30 -2.56 2.19
CA VAL A 37 -3.93 -2.59 3.52
C VAL A 37 -4.20 -1.18 4.03
N HIS A 38 -5.25 -1.07 4.84
CA HIS A 38 -5.38 0.00 5.81
C HIS A 38 -4.93 -0.52 7.17
N TYR A 39 -4.24 0.32 7.92
CA TYR A 39 -3.86 -0.01 9.28
C TYR A 39 -3.88 1.20 10.21
N GLU A 40 -4.04 0.88 11.49
CA GLU A 40 -3.87 1.77 12.63
C GLU A 40 -3.00 1.07 13.68
N GLY A 41 -1.85 1.66 13.98
CA GLY A 41 -0.89 1.21 14.97
C GLY A 41 -1.07 1.95 16.29
N THR A 42 -1.32 1.18 17.35
CA THR A 42 -1.44 1.68 18.73
C THR A 42 -0.45 0.99 19.65
N LEU A 43 0.09 1.73 20.61
CA LEU A 43 0.91 1.20 21.68
C LEU A 43 0.02 0.45 22.68
N ALA A 44 0.33 -0.80 23.00
CA ALA A 44 -0.46 -1.58 23.95
C ALA A 44 -0.38 -1.05 25.38
N GLU A 45 0.71 -0.36 25.72
CA GLU A 45 0.99 0.10 27.08
C GLU A 45 0.14 1.29 27.52
N ASN A 46 0.00 2.29 26.64
CA ASN A 46 -0.76 3.53 26.89
C ASN A 46 -1.98 3.68 25.97
N GLY A 47 -2.13 2.86 24.92
CA GLY A 47 -3.20 2.96 23.93
C GLY A 47 -3.01 4.12 22.93
N GLU A 48 -1.81 4.69 22.86
CA GLU A 48 -1.55 5.86 22.02
C GLU A 48 -1.33 5.44 20.56
N VAL A 49 -2.00 6.12 19.64
CA VAL A 49 -1.84 5.89 18.19
C VAL A 49 -0.53 6.54 17.77
N PHE A 50 0.40 5.74 17.23
CA PHE A 50 1.68 6.25 16.73
C PHE A 50 1.69 6.36 15.21
N ASP A 51 0.90 5.56 14.50
CA ASP A 51 0.83 5.61 13.05
C ASP A 51 -0.55 5.15 12.56
N THR A 52 -1.15 5.88 11.62
CA THR A 52 -2.46 5.52 11.05
C THR A 52 -2.57 5.97 9.60
N THR A 53 -3.14 5.10 8.79
CA THR A 53 -3.44 5.38 7.38
C THR A 53 -4.83 5.98 7.18
N HIS A 54 -5.69 5.94 8.19
CA HIS A 54 -7.05 6.47 8.11
C HIS A 54 -7.09 8.00 8.04
N GLU A 55 -6.14 8.69 8.67
CA GLU A 55 -6.07 10.15 8.63
C GLU A 55 -5.73 10.66 7.23
N ASP A 56 -4.81 9.98 6.53
CA ASP A 56 -4.31 10.41 5.23
C ASP A 56 -5.13 9.83 4.06
N ASN A 57 -6.08 8.91 4.33
CA ASN A 57 -6.80 8.12 3.33
C ASN A 57 -5.87 7.41 2.33
N SER A 58 -4.63 7.16 2.75
CA SER A 58 -3.59 6.54 1.95
C SER A 58 -3.60 5.03 2.15
N ILE A 59 -3.54 4.27 1.05
CA ILE A 59 -3.42 2.81 1.10
C ILE A 59 -1.94 2.46 1.25
N PHE A 60 -1.63 1.59 2.22
CA PHE A 60 -0.27 1.08 2.38
C PHE A 60 -0.09 -0.20 1.56
N SER A 61 0.70 -0.10 0.50
CA SER A 61 0.99 -1.22 -0.41
C SER A 61 2.39 -1.79 -0.15
N PHE A 62 2.51 -3.08 0.13
CA PHE A 62 3.82 -3.72 0.29
C PHE A 62 3.81 -5.19 -0.14
N GLU A 63 5.00 -5.78 -0.25
CA GLU A 63 5.18 -7.18 -0.61
C GLU A 63 5.34 -8.07 0.63
N ILE A 64 4.44 -9.05 0.78
CA ILE A 64 4.53 -10.04 1.85
C ILE A 64 5.63 -11.08 1.55
N GLY A 65 6.37 -11.51 2.57
CA GLY A 65 7.41 -12.53 2.51
C GLY A 65 8.82 -12.02 2.18
N GLN A 66 9.02 -10.72 2.00
CA GLN A 66 10.34 -10.12 1.70
C GLN A 66 11.00 -9.47 2.92
N GLY A 67 10.35 -9.48 4.09
CA GLY A 67 10.84 -8.76 5.27
C GLY A 67 10.81 -7.23 5.11
N ALA A 68 9.98 -6.72 4.21
CA ALA A 68 9.73 -5.29 4.04
C ALA A 68 8.98 -4.68 5.24
N VAL A 69 8.30 -5.52 6.01
CA VAL A 69 7.52 -5.17 7.20
C VAL A 69 7.94 -6.04 8.39
N ILE A 70 7.42 -5.72 9.57
CA ILE A 70 7.65 -6.49 10.79
C ILE A 70 7.18 -7.94 10.65
N LYS A 71 7.88 -8.88 11.30
CA LYS A 71 7.60 -10.32 11.21
C LYS A 71 6.16 -10.66 11.57
N ALA A 72 5.58 -9.93 12.54
CA ALA A 72 4.19 -10.12 12.93
C ALA A 72 3.20 -9.95 11.77
N TRP A 73 3.44 -8.97 10.91
CA TRP A 73 2.57 -8.70 9.76
C TRP A 73 2.68 -9.80 8.71
N ASP A 74 3.88 -10.30 8.45
CA ASP A 74 4.10 -11.38 7.49
C ASP A 74 3.32 -12.66 7.85
N VAL A 75 3.32 -12.99 9.14
CA VAL A 75 2.59 -14.14 9.67
C VAL A 75 1.08 -13.87 9.70
N ALA A 76 0.66 -12.69 10.16
CA ALA A 76 -0.74 -12.37 10.32
C ALA A 76 -1.49 -12.25 8.99
N LEU A 77 -0.96 -11.47 8.04
CA LEU A 77 -1.64 -11.20 6.79
C LEU A 77 -1.77 -12.43 5.89
N ARG A 78 -0.83 -13.37 5.99
CA ARG A 78 -0.91 -14.67 5.29
C ARG A 78 -2.16 -15.47 5.69
N THR A 79 -2.71 -15.21 6.87
CA THR A 79 -3.93 -15.87 7.36
C THR A 79 -5.22 -15.07 7.09
N MET A 80 -5.11 -13.86 6.55
CA MET A 80 -6.24 -12.98 6.27
C MET A 80 -6.74 -13.15 4.85
N LYS A 81 -7.97 -12.72 4.61
CA LYS A 81 -8.60 -12.66 3.29
C LYS A 81 -8.97 -11.22 2.95
N VAL A 82 -9.07 -10.92 1.66
CA VAL A 82 -9.47 -9.59 1.17
C VAL A 82 -10.84 -9.21 1.74
N GLY A 83 -10.91 -8.03 2.37
CA GLY A 83 -12.07 -7.50 3.10
C GLY A 83 -12.17 -7.93 4.56
N GLU A 84 -11.17 -8.66 5.09
CA GLU A 84 -11.09 -9.00 6.52
C GLU A 84 -10.45 -7.84 7.30
N VAL A 85 -11.02 -7.55 8.49
CA VAL A 85 -10.42 -6.66 9.48
C VAL A 85 -10.00 -7.50 10.68
N ALA A 86 -8.72 -7.43 11.04
CA ALA A 86 -8.19 -8.13 12.18
C ALA A 86 -7.27 -7.24 13.00
N LYS A 87 -7.33 -7.43 14.32
CA LYS A 87 -6.48 -6.77 15.29
C LYS A 87 -5.33 -7.71 15.67
N ILE A 88 -4.12 -7.30 15.37
CA ILE A 88 -2.89 -8.06 15.53
C ILE A 88 -2.14 -7.46 16.72
N THR A 89 -2.04 -8.22 17.80
CA THR A 89 -1.19 -7.90 18.94
C THR A 89 0.14 -8.60 18.75
N CYS A 90 1.21 -7.83 18.65
CA CYS A 90 2.55 -8.34 18.45
C CYS A 90 3.49 -7.88 19.57
N LYS A 91 4.20 -8.85 20.14
CA LYS A 91 5.29 -8.61 21.07
C LYS A 91 6.47 -7.91 20.38
N PRO A 92 7.32 -7.20 21.15
CA PRO A 92 8.47 -6.50 20.59
C PRO A 92 9.40 -7.39 19.76
N GLU A 93 9.56 -8.66 20.13
CA GLU A 93 10.41 -9.63 19.43
C GLU A 93 10.01 -9.85 17.95
N TYR A 94 8.73 -9.61 17.63
CA TYR A 94 8.15 -9.73 16.28
C TYR A 94 7.89 -8.37 15.63
N ALA A 95 8.30 -7.28 16.29
CA ALA A 95 8.16 -5.89 15.85
C ALA A 95 9.53 -5.17 15.90
N TYR A 96 9.71 -4.17 16.76
CA TYR A 96 10.92 -3.31 16.83
C TYR A 96 11.94 -3.74 17.90
N GLY A 97 11.66 -4.81 18.64
CA GLY A 97 12.55 -5.38 19.65
C GLY A 97 12.98 -4.37 20.72
N SER A 98 14.19 -4.57 21.24
CA SER A 98 14.79 -3.66 22.23
C SER A 98 15.33 -2.36 21.63
N ALA A 99 15.39 -2.25 20.30
CA ALA A 99 15.79 -1.01 19.63
C ALA A 99 14.65 0.03 19.66
N GLY A 100 13.40 -0.42 19.58
CA GLY A 100 12.26 0.47 19.43
C GLY A 100 12.35 1.30 18.14
N SER A 101 11.61 2.40 18.09
CA SER A 101 11.71 3.42 17.05
C SER A 101 11.47 4.79 17.71
N PRO A 102 12.49 5.38 18.34
CA PRO A 102 12.33 6.66 19.01
C PRO A 102 12.00 7.79 18.00
N PRO A 103 11.12 8.75 18.35
CA PRO A 103 10.50 8.98 19.66
C PRO A 103 9.17 8.24 19.89
N GLU A 104 8.59 7.61 18.88
CA GLU A 104 7.20 7.14 18.89
C GLU A 104 7.04 5.75 19.52
N ILE A 105 8.02 4.87 19.35
CA ILE A 105 7.95 3.48 19.81
C ILE A 105 9.07 3.21 20.83
N PRO A 106 8.74 2.97 22.11
CA PRO A 106 9.75 2.66 23.12
C PRO A 106 10.39 1.29 22.90
N ALA A 107 11.54 1.08 23.55
CA ALA A 107 12.22 -0.21 23.55
C ALA A 107 11.35 -1.28 24.21
N ASN A 108 11.25 -2.45 23.58
CA ASN A 108 10.44 -3.58 24.05
C ASN A 108 8.92 -3.30 24.16
N ALA A 109 8.42 -2.32 23.39
CA ALA A 109 6.99 -2.02 23.34
C ALA A 109 6.18 -3.16 22.69
N THR A 110 5.04 -3.48 23.28
CA THR A 110 4.03 -4.33 22.63
C THR A 110 3.13 -3.45 21.78
N LEU A 111 2.92 -3.84 20.53
CA LEU A 111 2.16 -3.07 19.57
C LEU A 111 0.87 -3.79 19.21
N ILE A 112 -0.15 -3.00 18.94
CA ILE A 112 -1.46 -3.45 18.54
C ILE A 112 -1.78 -2.76 17.22
N PHE A 113 -1.90 -3.57 16.17
CA PHE A 113 -2.23 -3.09 14.84
C PHE A 113 -3.63 -3.56 14.47
N GLU A 114 -4.54 -2.63 14.21
CA GLU A 114 -5.77 -2.96 13.50
C GLU A 114 -5.48 -2.88 12.01
N VAL A 115 -5.66 -3.97 11.28
CA VAL A 115 -5.34 -4.05 9.85
C VAL A 115 -6.56 -4.54 9.08
N GLU A 116 -6.89 -3.83 8.00
CA GLU A 116 -7.88 -4.20 7.01
C GLU A 116 -7.17 -4.54 5.69
N LEU A 117 -7.39 -5.76 5.19
CA LEU A 117 -6.86 -6.17 3.91
C LEU A 117 -7.80 -5.69 2.80
N VAL A 118 -7.38 -4.70 2.01
CA VAL A 118 -8.23 -4.07 0.98
C VAL A 118 -8.15 -4.82 -0.35
N ALA A 119 -6.93 -5.18 -0.79
CA ALA A 119 -6.73 -5.91 -2.03
C ALA A 119 -5.41 -6.70 -2.03
N CYS A 120 -5.31 -7.67 -2.94
CA CYS A 120 -4.07 -8.38 -3.24
C CYS A 120 -3.80 -8.31 -4.74
N ARG A 121 -2.56 -8.03 -5.13
CA ARG A 121 -2.14 -7.83 -6.51
C ARG A 121 -0.91 -8.68 -6.85
N PRO A 122 -0.77 -9.11 -8.11
CA PRO A 122 0.43 -9.81 -8.56
C PRO A 122 1.61 -8.83 -8.63
N ARG A 123 2.83 -9.36 -8.49
CA ARG A 123 4.06 -8.59 -8.70
C ARG A 123 4.14 -8.11 -10.14
N LYS A 124 3.76 -6.86 -10.39
CA LYS A 124 4.02 -6.21 -11.68
C LYS A 124 5.50 -5.80 -11.72
N GLY A 125 6.35 -6.73 -12.15
CA GLY A 125 7.65 -6.42 -12.73
C GLY A 125 8.88 -6.56 -11.83
N SER A 126 9.47 -7.76 -11.81
CA SER A 126 10.93 -7.90 -11.74
C SER A 126 11.58 -7.46 -13.07
N SER A 127 11.24 -6.27 -13.54
CA SER A 127 11.76 -5.67 -14.77
C SER A 127 11.73 -4.16 -14.58
N LEU A 128 12.92 -3.56 -14.63
CA LEU A 128 13.16 -2.10 -14.72
C LEU A 128 12.02 -1.39 -15.47
N GLY A 129 11.09 -0.80 -14.73
CA GLY A 129 9.90 -0.16 -15.30
C GLY A 129 9.55 1.17 -14.66
N SER A 130 10.31 1.63 -13.67
CA SER A 130 10.08 2.92 -12.99
C SER A 130 10.44 4.16 -13.83
N VAL A 131 10.41 4.08 -15.18
CA VAL A 131 10.64 5.27 -16.04
C VAL A 131 9.81 5.35 -17.33
N SER A 132 8.91 4.39 -17.63
CA SER A 132 8.20 4.39 -18.93
C SER A 132 6.81 5.03 -18.92
N ASP A 133 6.04 4.96 -17.83
CA ASP A 133 4.66 5.48 -17.82
C ASP A 133 4.55 7.01 -17.64
N GLU A 134 5.53 7.65 -17.00
CA GLU A 134 5.55 9.12 -16.88
C GLU A 134 6.08 9.78 -18.17
N LYS A 135 7.03 9.14 -18.87
CA LYS A 135 7.61 9.68 -20.12
C LYS A 135 6.62 9.63 -21.29
N ALA A 136 5.75 8.62 -21.34
CA ALA A 136 4.72 8.53 -22.39
C ALA A 136 3.66 9.65 -22.30
N ARG A 137 3.36 10.15 -21.09
CA ARG A 137 2.38 11.23 -20.91
C ARG A 137 2.93 12.60 -21.29
N LEU A 138 4.24 12.84 -21.12
CA LEU A 138 4.86 14.12 -21.47
C LEU A 138 5.11 14.27 -22.98
N ASP A 139 5.42 13.17 -23.68
CA ASP A 139 5.67 13.19 -25.13
C ASP A 139 4.39 13.43 -25.96
N LEU A 140 3.22 12.92 -25.51
CA LEU A 140 1.95 13.14 -26.21
C LEU A 140 1.51 14.61 -26.18
N LYS A 141 1.87 15.34 -25.13
CA LYS A 141 1.49 16.75 -24.96
C LYS A 141 2.24 17.68 -25.93
N ARG A 142 3.51 17.38 -26.24
CA ARG A 142 4.30 18.18 -27.21
C ARG A 142 3.84 18.03 -28.66
N VAL A 143 3.33 16.86 -29.06
CA VAL A 143 2.90 16.62 -30.44
C VAL A 143 1.62 17.41 -30.75
N GLN A 144 0.67 17.46 -29.82
CA GLN A 144 -0.58 18.22 -30.00
C GLN A 144 -0.35 19.73 -30.09
N GLU A 145 0.59 20.29 -29.31
CA GLU A 145 0.93 21.72 -29.40
C GLU A 145 1.61 22.08 -30.74
N SER A 146 2.40 21.16 -31.33
CA SER A 146 3.02 21.39 -32.64
C SER A 146 2.03 21.38 -33.80
N GLU A 147 0.99 20.55 -33.75
CA GLU A 147 -0.01 20.44 -34.81
C GLU A 147 -0.97 21.63 -34.84
N GLN A 148 -1.29 22.19 -33.67
CA GLN A 148 -2.05 23.44 -33.57
C GLN A 148 -1.24 24.63 -34.07
N ASN A 149 0.07 24.68 -33.79
CA ASN A 149 0.94 25.75 -34.27
C ASN A 149 1.27 25.63 -35.78
N CYS A 150 1.21 24.43 -36.38
CA CYS A 150 1.36 24.25 -37.84
C CYS A 150 0.11 24.71 -38.60
N ASN A 151 -1.09 24.34 -38.13
CA ASN A 151 -2.36 24.76 -38.75
C ASN A 151 -2.58 26.28 -38.71
N ALA A 152 -2.14 26.95 -37.64
CA ALA A 152 -2.27 28.40 -37.53
C ALA A 152 -1.44 29.18 -38.58
N ARG A 153 -0.28 28.64 -39.01
CA ARG A 153 0.56 29.27 -40.04
C ARG A 153 0.06 29.05 -41.47
N GLU A 154 -0.62 27.95 -41.74
CA GLU A 154 -1.14 27.64 -43.07
C GLU A 154 -2.29 28.59 -43.47
N LEU A 155 -3.16 28.93 -42.52
CA LEU A 155 -4.25 29.90 -42.71
C LEU A 155 -3.77 31.35 -42.93
N GLU A 156 -2.59 31.72 -42.43
CA GLU A 156 -2.04 33.07 -42.61
C GLU A 156 -1.39 33.25 -44.00
N VAL A 157 -0.84 32.16 -44.57
CA VAL A 157 -0.30 32.15 -45.94
C VAL A 157 -1.42 32.20 -47.00
N GLU A 158 -2.53 31.48 -46.80
CA GLU A 158 -3.70 31.56 -47.69
C GLU A 158 -4.37 32.95 -47.65
N ARG A 159 -4.40 33.61 -46.49
CA ARG A 159 -4.93 34.98 -46.37
C ARG A 159 -4.05 36.03 -47.04
N SER A 160 -2.73 35.82 -47.10
CA SER A 160 -1.82 36.74 -47.79
C SER A 160 -1.82 36.55 -49.31
N ASN A 161 -2.07 35.34 -49.81
CA ASN A 161 -2.21 35.08 -51.26
C ASN A 161 -3.53 35.61 -51.85
N PHE A 162 -4.52 35.95 -51.02
CA PHE A 162 -5.78 36.56 -51.48
C PHE A 162 -5.70 38.10 -51.60
N VAL A 163 -4.58 38.74 -51.23
CA VAL A 163 -4.40 40.21 -51.30
C VAL A 163 -3.39 40.60 -52.40
N MET A 164 -3.28 39.81 -53.47
CA MET A 164 -2.44 40.19 -54.62
C MET A 164 -3.04 39.79 -55.99
N GLU A 165 -4.37 39.78 -56.10
CA GLU A 165 -5.10 39.81 -57.39
C GLU A 165 -6.15 40.92 -57.39
#